data_AF-A0A6G0R610-F1
#
_entry.id   AF-A0A6G0R610-F1
#
_cell.length_a   1.000
_cell.length_b   1.000
_cell.length_c   1.000
_cell.angle_alpha   90.00
_cell.angle_beta   90.00
_cell.angle_gamma   90.00
#
_symmetry.space_group_name_H-M   'P 1'
#
loop_
_entity.id
_entity.type
_entity.pdbx_description
1 polymer ?
#
loop_
_entity_poly.entity_id
_entity_poly.type
_entity_poly.pdbx_seq_one_letter_code
_entity_poly.pdbx_strand_id
1 'polypeptide(L)'
;MRAEAQSAAQASATNTASFAARPTTTKPVKMSVPTFDGKDADSLVFWVREIKIALSAGQIYDARAQVVFALSNLGRVWAMVRETATPGYFTSWSFMEQELRSTFFLANVAYRHCSSFLRCKQGKRSLQD
;
A
#
# COMPACT_ATOMS: atom_id res chain seq x y z
N MET A 1 -3.95 -15.53 53.15
CA MET A 1 -2.58 -15.10 52.80
C MET A 1 -2.47 -15.17 51.28
N ARG A 2 -2.46 -14.00 50.60
CA ARG A 2 -1.84 -13.62 49.30
C ARG A 2 -1.94 -14.60 48.10
N ALA A 3 -2.17 -14.20 46.83
CA ALA A 3 -2.28 -12.89 46.19
C ALA A 3 -2.91 -13.03 44.79
N GLU A 4 -3.66 -11.99 44.44
CA GLU A 4 -3.79 -11.22 43.18
C GLU A 4 -3.55 -11.81 41.78
N ALA A 5 -4.35 -11.23 40.87
CA ALA A 5 -4.50 -11.43 39.44
C ALA A 5 -3.26 -11.11 38.59
N GLN A 6 -3.22 -11.63 37.35
CA GLN A 6 -2.80 -10.84 36.19
C GLN A 6 -3.22 -11.48 34.85
N SER A 7 -4.18 -10.80 34.22
CA SER A 7 -4.50 -10.87 32.80
C SER A 7 -3.36 -10.24 32.00
N ALA A 8 -2.63 -11.02 31.21
CA ALA A 8 -1.64 -10.51 30.28
C ALA A 8 -2.26 -10.40 28.88
N ALA A 9 -2.74 -9.20 28.56
CA ALA A 9 -3.00 -8.80 27.18
C ALA A 9 -1.66 -8.80 26.43
N GLN A 10 -1.48 -9.72 25.47
CA GLN A 10 -0.40 -9.63 24.50
C GLN A 10 -0.70 -8.44 23.56
N ALA A 11 -0.18 -7.28 23.93
CA ALA A 11 -0.12 -6.13 23.05
C ALA A 11 0.72 -6.50 21.82
N SER A 12 0.07 -6.52 20.67
CA SER A 12 0.74 -6.57 19.38
C SER A 12 1.58 -5.30 19.25
N ALA A 13 2.90 -5.44 19.27
CA ALA A 13 3.82 -4.35 18.98
C ALA A 13 3.67 -3.97 17.50
N THR A 14 2.71 -3.11 17.20
CA THR A 14 2.76 -2.31 15.98
C THR A 14 3.96 -1.39 16.14
N ASN A 15 5.09 -1.77 15.54
CA ASN A 15 6.22 -0.89 15.30
C ASN A 15 5.77 0.21 14.32
N THR A 16 4.96 1.15 14.79
CA THR A 16 4.82 2.46 14.16
C THR A 16 6.09 3.20 14.54
N ALA A 17 7.12 3.04 13.72
CA ALA A 17 8.24 3.95 13.70
C ALA A 17 7.67 5.34 13.41
N SER A 18 7.44 6.11 14.48
CA SER A 18 7.04 7.49 14.39
C SER A 18 8.16 8.21 13.64
N PHE A 19 7.84 8.78 12.48
CA PHE A 19 8.74 9.68 11.77
C PHE A 19 8.89 10.94 12.62
N ALA A 20 9.72 10.87 13.66
CA ALA A 20 10.17 12.04 14.38
C ALA A 20 10.93 12.90 13.36
N ALA A 21 10.37 14.07 13.05
CA ALA A 21 10.95 15.01 12.11
C ALA A 21 12.29 15.51 12.65
N ARG A 22 13.37 14.84 12.25
CA ARG A 22 14.73 15.29 12.49
C ARG A 22 14.91 16.62 11.74
N PRO A 23 15.39 17.70 12.37
CA PRO A 23 15.72 18.93 11.67
C PRO A 23 16.80 18.59 10.64
N THR A 24 16.41 18.58 9.37
CA THR A 24 17.29 18.25 8.26
C THR A 24 17.76 19.56 7.68
N THR A 25 19.05 19.86 7.86
CA THR A 25 19.73 21.07 7.35
C THR A 25 19.90 21.07 5.83
N THR A 26 19.42 20.02 5.16
CA THR A 26 19.56 19.79 3.72
C THR A 26 18.30 20.25 3.00
N LYS A 27 18.48 20.88 1.84
CA LYS A 27 17.37 21.35 1.00
C LYS A 27 16.53 20.15 0.49
N PRO A 28 15.20 20.32 0.37
CA PRO A 28 14.34 19.25 -0.15
C PRO A 28 14.67 18.98 -1.63
N VAL A 29 14.69 17.70 -2.00
CA VAL A 29 14.96 17.24 -3.36
C VAL A 29 13.67 16.79 -4.02
N LYS A 30 13.34 17.37 -5.18
CA LYS A 30 12.19 16.94 -5.98
C LYS A 30 12.54 15.63 -6.69
N MET A 31 11.94 14.54 -6.22
CA MET A 31 12.08 13.21 -6.82
C MET A 31 10.97 12.99 -7.86
N SER A 32 11.32 12.33 -8.98
CA SER A 32 10.33 11.81 -9.94
C SER A 32 9.97 10.39 -9.54
N VAL A 33 8.69 10.12 -9.31
CA VAL A 33 8.19 8.78 -9.02
C VAL A 33 7.44 8.25 -10.24
N PRO A 34 7.71 7.01 -10.69
CA PRO A 34 6.94 6.41 -11.78
C PRO A 34 5.47 6.25 -11.39
N THR A 35 4.56 6.46 -12.34
CA THR A 35 3.13 6.25 -12.09
C THR A 35 2.82 4.76 -11.93
N PHE A 36 2.10 4.37 -10.88
CA PHE A 36 1.62 3.00 -10.72
C PHE A 36 0.38 2.74 -11.58
N ASP A 37 0.45 1.74 -12.46
CA ASP A 37 -0.61 1.46 -13.44
C ASP A 37 -1.69 0.49 -12.93
N GLY A 38 -1.51 -0.09 -11.73
CA GLY A 38 -2.50 -0.97 -11.10
C GLY A 38 -2.50 -2.41 -11.61
N LYS A 39 -1.53 -2.84 -12.43
CA LYS A 39 -1.57 -4.18 -13.04
C LYS A 39 -0.97 -5.27 -12.17
N ASP A 40 0.23 -5.05 -11.63
CA ASP A 40 1.02 -6.09 -10.96
C ASP A 40 1.26 -5.78 -9.49
N ALA A 41 0.88 -6.70 -8.60
CA ALA A 41 1.06 -6.56 -7.16
C ALA A 41 2.54 -6.46 -6.74
N ASP A 42 3.44 -7.13 -7.47
CA ASP A 42 4.88 -7.03 -7.20
C ASP A 42 5.42 -5.63 -7.50
N SER A 43 4.92 -5.00 -8.58
CA SER A 43 5.28 -3.62 -8.92
C SER A 43 4.74 -2.60 -7.91
N LEU A 44 3.67 -2.92 -7.17
CA LEU A 44 3.16 -2.07 -6.09
C LEU A 44 4.16 -1.94 -4.94
N VAL A 45 4.85 -3.02 -4.57
CA VAL A 45 5.80 -3.01 -3.45
C VAL A 45 6.97 -2.06 -3.75
N PHE A 46 7.47 -2.09 -4.98
CA PHE A 46 8.50 -1.16 -5.45
C PHE A 46 7.97 0.28 -5.49
N TRP A 47 6.77 0.50 -6.03
CA TRP A 47 6.18 1.83 -6.09
C TRP A 47 5.95 2.45 -4.70
N VAL A 48 5.43 1.68 -3.74
CA VAL A 48 5.26 2.12 -2.34
C VAL A 48 6.60 2.53 -1.73
N ARG A 49 7.68 1.81 -2.04
CA ARG A 49 9.03 2.15 -1.58
C ARG A 49 9.53 3.45 -2.21
N GLU A 50 9.34 3.64 -3.51
CA GLU A 50 9.70 4.87 -4.22
C GLU A 50 8.97 6.09 -3.66
N ILE A 51 7.67 5.97 -3.35
CA ILE A 51 6.92 7.05 -2.70
C ILE A 51 7.53 7.40 -1.33
N LYS A 52 7.82 6.41 -0.47
CA LYS A 52 8.44 6.69 0.84
C LYS A 52 9.78 7.43 0.73
N ILE A 53 10.59 7.05 -0.25
CA ILE A 53 11.86 7.72 -0.53
C ILE A 53 11.60 9.16 -0.98
N ALA A 54 10.66 9.38 -1.91
CA ALA A 54 10.31 10.71 -2.39
C ALA A 54 9.72 11.63 -1.30
N LEU A 55 8.87 11.10 -0.42
CA LEU A 55 8.35 11.83 0.74
C LEU A 55 9.48 12.26 1.68
N SER A 56 10.44 11.36 1.93
CA SER A 56 11.60 11.64 2.80
C SER A 56 12.55 12.66 2.17
N ALA A 57 12.88 12.49 0.89
CA ALA A 57 13.79 13.38 0.15
C ALA A 57 13.19 14.76 -0.10
N GLY A 58 11.88 14.82 -0.34
CA GLY A 58 11.11 16.05 -0.48
C GLY A 58 10.73 16.71 0.84
N GLN A 59 11.09 16.10 1.98
CA GLN A 59 10.74 16.57 3.33
C GLN A 59 9.23 16.82 3.51
N ILE A 60 8.41 15.97 2.89
CA ILE A 60 6.95 16.06 2.93
C ILE A 60 6.45 15.32 4.18
N TYR A 61 6.31 16.05 5.29
CA TYR A 61 5.89 15.48 6.57
C TYR A 61 4.40 15.62 6.86
N ASP A 62 3.74 16.60 6.24
CA ASP A 62 2.29 16.80 6.41
C ASP A 62 1.51 15.62 5.82
N ALA A 63 0.63 15.02 6.62
CA ALA A 63 -0.09 13.80 6.24
C ALA A 63 -0.94 13.99 4.97
N ARG A 64 -1.56 15.17 4.82
CA ARG A 64 -2.40 15.47 3.66
C ARG A 64 -1.54 15.71 2.42
N ALA A 65 -0.41 16.40 2.55
CA ALA A 65 0.54 16.58 1.46
C ALA A 65 1.13 15.24 0.99
N GLN A 66 1.39 14.30 1.90
CA GLN A 66 1.83 12.94 1.55
C GLN A 66 0.78 12.19 0.72
N VAL A 67 -0.49 12.27 1.12
CA VAL A 67 -1.62 11.66 0.39
C VAL A 67 -1.77 12.27 -0.99
N VAL A 68 -1.78 13.61 -1.10
CA VAL A 68 -1.89 14.31 -2.40
C VAL A 68 -0.72 13.95 -3.31
N PHE A 69 0.51 13.90 -2.77
CA PHE A 69 1.68 13.49 -3.52
C PHE A 69 1.55 12.04 -4.04
N ALA A 70 1.12 11.11 -3.18
CA ALA A 70 0.90 9.72 -3.57
C ALA A 70 -0.20 9.57 -4.64
N LEU A 71 -1.34 10.25 -4.47
CA LEU A 71 -2.44 10.24 -5.43
C LEU A 71 -2.01 10.78 -6.80
N SER A 72 -1.18 11.83 -6.82
CA SER A 72 -0.67 12.40 -8.07
C SER A 72 0.21 11.43 -8.87
N ASN A 73 0.80 10.43 -8.20
CA ASN A 73 1.62 9.38 -8.80
C ASN A 73 0.88 8.05 -8.94
N LEU A 74 -0.41 8.00 -8.57
CA LEU A 74 -1.25 6.83 -8.72
C LEU A 74 -2.00 6.89 -10.05
N GLY A 75 -2.17 5.75 -10.72
CA GLY A 75 -2.88 5.69 -11.99
C GLY A 75 -4.27 6.36 -11.91
N ARG A 76 -4.58 7.20 -12.91
CA ARG A 76 -5.78 8.07 -12.94
C ARG A 76 -7.09 7.34 -12.61
N VAL A 77 -7.24 6.10 -13.09
CA VAL A 77 -8.47 5.32 -12.89
C VAL A 77 -8.68 4.96 -11.42
N TRP A 78 -7.64 4.52 -10.73
CA TRP A 78 -7.76 4.10 -9.34
C TRP A 78 -7.88 5.28 -8.39
N ALA A 79 -7.09 6.34 -8.66
CA ALA A 79 -7.18 7.61 -7.95
C ALA A 79 -8.60 8.22 -8.06
N MET A 80 -9.19 8.23 -9.27
CA MET A 80 -10.57 8.71 -9.47
C MET A 80 -11.58 7.91 -8.66
N VAL A 81 -11.61 6.57 -8.80
CA VAL A 81 -12.64 5.73 -8.16
C VAL A 81 -12.70 5.91 -6.63
N ARG A 82 -11.57 6.08 -5.96
CA ARG A 82 -11.53 6.27 -4.50
C ARG A 82 -11.72 7.71 -4.06
N GLU A 83 -11.11 8.67 -4.74
CA GLU A 83 -11.19 10.09 -4.37
C GLU A 83 -12.58 10.70 -4.69
N THR A 84 -13.21 10.29 -5.80
CA THR A 84 -14.55 10.82 -6.16
C THR A 84 -15.68 10.19 -5.36
N ALA A 85 -15.51 8.95 -4.88
CA ALA A 85 -16.52 8.28 -4.07
C ALA A 85 -16.62 8.91 -2.68
N THR A 86 -15.48 9.22 -2.07
CA THR A 86 -15.41 9.84 -0.75
C THR A 86 -14.19 10.77 -0.67
N PRO A 87 -14.36 12.08 -0.96
CA PRO A 87 -13.28 13.04 -0.81
C PRO A 87 -12.74 13.02 0.64
N GLY A 88 -11.41 12.94 0.78
CA GLY A 88 -10.78 12.85 2.11
C GLY A 88 -10.87 11.48 2.77
N TYR A 89 -11.20 10.41 2.02
CA TYR A 89 -11.14 9.02 2.51
C TYR A 89 -9.77 8.67 3.10
N PHE A 90 -8.69 9.12 2.46
CA PHE A 90 -7.33 8.90 2.94
C PHE A 90 -6.92 9.99 3.94
N THR A 91 -6.75 9.59 5.20
CA THR A 91 -6.33 10.48 6.29
C THR A 91 -4.81 10.58 6.45
N SER A 92 -4.07 9.57 5.98
CA SER A 92 -2.61 9.53 6.03
C SER A 92 -2.03 8.61 4.96
N TRP A 93 -0.72 8.74 4.70
CA TRP A 93 0.01 7.81 3.83
C TRP A 93 -0.03 6.37 4.37
N SER A 94 0.09 6.15 5.68
CA SER A 94 0.06 4.81 6.26
C SER A 94 -1.26 4.08 6.04
N PHE A 95 -2.38 4.81 6.14
CA PHE A 95 -3.71 4.27 5.84
C PHE A 95 -3.85 3.96 4.34
N MET A 96 -3.42 4.87 3.47
CA MET A 96 -3.42 4.66 2.03
C MET A 96 -2.57 3.45 1.60
N GLU A 97 -1.37 3.31 2.16
CA GLU A 97 -0.47 2.19 1.91
C GLU A 97 -1.09 0.85 2.30
N GLN A 98 -1.77 0.80 3.46
CA GLN A 98 -2.47 -0.40 3.91
C GLN A 98 -3.62 -0.78 2.98
N GLU A 99 -4.41 0.22 2.54
CA GLU A 99 -5.53 0.01 1.63
C GLU A 99 -5.05 -0.49 0.26
N LEU A 100 -3.95 0.08 -0.26
CA LEU A 100 -3.31 -0.37 -1.49
C LEU A 100 -2.86 -1.82 -1.37
N ARG A 101 -2.18 -2.19 -0.27
CA ARG A 101 -1.79 -3.58 -0.03
C ARG A 101 -2.99 -4.52 0.05
N SER A 102 -4.03 -4.14 0.79
CA SER A 102 -5.24 -4.95 0.91
C SER A 102 -5.89 -5.18 -0.46
N THR A 103 -6.05 -4.12 -1.25
CA THR A 103 -6.74 -4.20 -2.53
C THR A 103 -5.94 -4.98 -3.57
N PHE A 104 -4.64 -4.69 -3.73
CA PHE A 104 -3.85 -5.29 -4.80
C PHE A 104 -3.22 -6.63 -4.42
N PHE A 105 -2.86 -6.84 -3.16
CA PHE A 105 -2.19 -8.09 -2.75
C PHE A 105 -3.20 -9.22 -2.54
N LEU A 106 -4.33 -8.94 -1.88
CA LEU A 106 -5.34 -9.96 -1.59
C LEU A 106 -6.13 -10.36 -2.84
N ALA A 107 -6.54 -9.38 -3.66
CA ALA A 107 -7.31 -9.66 -4.87
C ALA A 107 -6.47 -10.37 -5.94
N ASN A 108 -5.18 -10.01 -6.09
CA ASN A 108 -4.31 -10.63 -7.09
C ASN A 108 -3.96 -12.07 -6.70
N VAL A 109 -3.69 -12.38 -5.42
CA VAL A 109 -3.43 -13.76 -4.96
C VAL A 109 -4.63 -14.67 -5.20
N ALA A 110 -5.83 -14.25 -4.79
CA ALA A 110 -7.05 -15.03 -5.00
C ALA A 110 -7.33 -15.24 -6.50
N TYR A 111 -7.19 -14.19 -7.30
CA TYR A 111 -7.34 -14.26 -8.76
C TYR A 111 -6.33 -15.22 -9.41
N ARG A 112 -5.04 -15.10 -9.06
CA ARG A 112 -3.97 -15.96 -9.59
C ARG A 112 -4.20 -17.42 -9.23
N HIS A 113 -4.62 -17.69 -8.00
CA HIS A 113 -4.93 -19.05 -7.56
C HIS A 113 -6.10 -19.65 -8.35
N CYS A 114 -7.22 -18.92 -8.45
CA CYS A 114 -8.40 -19.37 -9.21
C CYS A 114 -8.10 -19.53 -10.71
N SER A 115 -7.40 -18.57 -11.32
CA SER A 115 -7.00 -18.61 -12.73
C SER A 115 -6.08 -19.80 -13.02
N SER A 116 -5.10 -20.06 -12.15
CA SER A 116 -4.18 -21.21 -12.29
C SER A 116 -4.92 -22.53 -12.13
N PHE A 117 -5.83 -22.63 -11.15
CA PHE A 117 -6.67 -23.80 -10.94
C PHE A 117 -7.55 -24.11 -12.16
N LEU A 118 -8.21 -23.08 -12.73
CA LEU A 118 -9.01 -23.22 -13.95
C LEU A 118 -8.14 -23.65 -15.14
N ARG A 119 -6.94 -23.08 -15.30
CA ARG A 119 -5.99 -23.49 -16.33
C ARG A 119 -5.59 -24.96 -16.19
N CYS A 120 -5.38 -25.44 -14.95
CA CYS A 120 -5.12 -26.85 -14.67
C CYS A 120 -6.31 -27.75 -15.04
N LYS A 121 -7.56 -27.30 -14.87
CA LYS A 121 -8.77 -28.05 -15.24
C LYS A 121 -9.07 -28.03 -16.75
N GLN A 122 -8.57 -27.04 -17.47
CA GLN A 122 -8.79 -26.89 -18.92
C GLN A 122 -7.75 -27.64 -19.78
N GLY A 123 -6.73 -28.26 -19.15
CA GLY A 123 -5.71 -29.07 -19.82
C GLY A 123 -6.26 -30.38 -20.43
N LYS A 124 -5.83 -30.67 -21.67
CA LYS A 124 -6.04 -31.87 -22.51
C LYS A 124 -7.42 -32.53 -22.42
N ARG A 125 -8.43 -31.87 -23.00
CA ARG A 125 -9.48 -32.59 -23.75
C ARG A 125 -9.05 -32.64 -25.21
N SER A 126 -8.20 -33.59 -25.58
CA SER A 126 -8.09 -33.95 -26.99
C SER A 126 -9.33 -34.77 -27.35
N LEU A 127 -10.21 -34.22 -28.18
CA LEU A 127 -11.12 -35.04 -28.96
C LEU A 127 -10.24 -35.78 -29.97
N GLN A 128 -9.98 -37.06 -29.72
CA GLN A 128 -9.53 -37.95 -30.78
C GLN A 128 -10.79 -38.36 -31.55
N ASP A 129 -10.76 -38.10 -32.85
CA ASP A 129 -11.74 -38.56 -33.85
C ASP A 129 -11.52 -40.06 -34.14
#